data_AF-A0A0K2T2V9-F1
#
_entry.id   AF-A0A0K2T2V9-F1
#
_cell.length_a   1.000
_cell.length_b   1.000
_cell.length_c   1.000
_cell.angle_alpha   90.00
_cell.angle_beta   90.00
_cell.angle_gamma   90.00
#
_symmetry.space_group_name_H-M   'P 1'
#
loop_
_entity.id
_entity.type
_entity.pdbx_description
1 polymer ?
#
loop_
_entity_poly.entity_id
_entity_poly.type
_entity_poly.pdbx_seq_one_letter_code
_entity_poly.pdbx_strand_id
1 'polypeptide(L)'
;MRRQNKQIVTNLLIKEPEQKNKDIGIQTEHSLFLENTDNLKAELKKTKEDLCKQKVKVNILTKKLELLKAKENKHSKIVRTLHDKYTPAQAKRVLPPNQKWVHYSKEDIAPALIIRSMSRRAFEYLNIYLNHTNAKHSNSREIASTF
;
A
#
# COMPACT_ATOMS: atom_id res chain seq x y z
N MET A 1 -8.24 106.47 5.92
CA MET A 1 -8.22 105.18 5.19
C MET A 1 -7.15 105.21 4.12
N ARG A 2 -6.07 104.41 4.27
CA ARG A 2 -5.22 103.88 3.18
C ARG A 2 -4.39 102.73 3.75
N ARG A 3 -4.18 101.72 2.92
CA ARG A 3 -4.01 100.30 3.26
C ARG A 3 -2.56 99.93 3.61
N GLN A 4 -2.48 98.77 4.28
CA GLN A 4 -1.33 97.99 4.72
C GLN A 4 -0.26 97.76 3.64
N ASN A 5 0.99 97.55 4.06
CA ASN A 5 1.74 96.32 3.72
C ASN A 5 2.95 96.13 4.64
N LYS A 6 2.89 95.03 5.40
CA LYS A 6 3.98 94.42 6.14
C LYS A 6 4.89 93.68 5.15
N GLN A 7 6.21 93.74 5.35
CA GLN A 7 7.06 92.61 4.97
C GLN A 7 8.22 92.46 5.94
N ILE A 8 8.12 91.36 6.66
CA ILE A 8 9.10 90.73 7.53
C ILE A 8 9.96 89.86 6.63
N VAL A 9 11.29 89.91 6.74
CA VAL A 9 12.15 88.81 6.28
C VAL A 9 13.03 88.40 7.45
N THR A 10 12.55 87.38 8.15
CA THR A 10 13.23 86.62 9.18
C THR A 10 14.30 85.72 8.60
N ASN A 11 15.43 85.64 9.30
CA ASN A 11 16.38 84.53 9.26
C ASN A 11 15.65 83.18 9.23
N LEU A 12 15.90 82.36 8.21
CA LEU A 12 15.62 80.93 8.26
C LEU A 12 16.90 80.18 7.93
N LEU A 13 17.63 79.87 9.00
CA LEU A 13 18.63 78.83 9.07
C LEU A 13 17.95 77.51 8.66
N ILE A 14 18.25 77.02 7.45
CA ILE A 14 17.81 75.71 6.99
C ILE A 14 18.57 74.68 7.84
N LYS A 15 17.88 74.07 8.80
CA LYS A 15 18.34 72.85 9.46
C LYS A 15 18.01 71.66 8.54
N GLU A 16 19.04 70.91 8.19
CA GLU A 16 18.96 69.61 7.52
C GLU A 16 17.99 68.64 8.23
N PRO A 17 17.22 67.83 7.48
CA PRO A 17 16.57 66.65 8.03
C PRO A 17 17.02 65.39 7.26
N GLU A 18 18.24 64.90 7.44
CA GLU A 18 18.68 63.64 6.79
C GLU A 18 18.86 62.43 7.73
N GLN A 19 18.81 62.60 9.06
CA GLN A 19 19.14 61.49 9.96
C GLN A 19 17.96 60.55 10.32
N LYS A 20 16.70 60.96 10.19
CA LYS A 20 15.57 60.18 10.77
C LYS A 20 15.05 59.01 9.93
N ASN A 21 15.41 58.92 8.64
CA ASN A 21 14.87 57.87 7.76
C ASN A 21 15.74 56.60 7.68
N LYS A 22 17.00 56.65 8.11
CA LYS A 22 17.91 55.49 8.04
C LYS A 22 17.65 54.48 9.16
N ASP A 23 17.38 54.93 10.38
CA ASP A 23 17.17 54.04 11.53
C ASP A 23 15.87 53.23 11.46
N ILE A 24 14.83 53.79 10.83
CA ILE A 24 13.53 53.11 10.67
C ILE A 24 13.66 51.97 9.64
N GLY A 25 14.33 52.22 8.51
CA GLY A 25 14.55 51.21 7.46
C GLY A 25 15.32 49.99 7.97
N ILE A 26 16.39 50.21 8.72
CA ILE A 26 17.24 49.15 9.29
C ILE A 26 16.45 48.29 10.30
N GLN A 27 15.60 48.88 11.13
CA GLN A 27 14.77 48.13 12.07
C GLN A 27 13.69 47.28 11.38
N THR A 28 13.05 47.78 10.32
CA THR A 28 12.09 47.00 9.52
C THR A 28 12.73 45.84 8.77
N GLU A 29 13.92 46.03 8.22
CA GLU A 29 14.64 44.97 7.49
C GLU A 29 15.11 43.86 8.43
N HIS A 30 15.65 44.21 9.61
CA HIS A 30 16.02 43.20 10.62
C HIS A 30 14.82 42.42 11.18
N SER A 31 13.67 43.09 11.37
CA SER A 31 12.42 42.43 11.80
C SER A 31 11.91 41.43 10.77
N LEU A 32 11.83 41.82 9.49
CA LEU A 32 11.43 40.94 8.39
C LEU A 32 12.39 39.77 8.19
N PHE A 33 13.69 40.00 8.38
CA PHE A 33 14.70 38.95 8.29
C PHE A 33 14.54 37.91 9.41
N LEU A 34 14.30 38.35 10.65
CA LEU A 34 14.07 37.46 11.79
C LEU A 34 12.79 36.61 11.62
N GLU A 35 11.67 37.23 11.22
CA GLU A 35 10.43 36.50 10.90
C GLU A 35 10.63 35.44 9.81
N ASN A 36 11.37 35.77 8.75
CA ASN A 36 11.71 34.80 7.69
C ASN A 36 12.57 33.64 8.22
N THR A 37 13.54 33.92 9.10
CA THR A 37 14.37 32.84 9.67
C THR A 37 13.60 31.91 10.62
N ASP A 38 12.64 32.44 11.37
CA ASP A 38 11.84 31.64 12.30
C ASP A 38 10.75 30.83 11.57
N ASN A 39 10.17 31.39 10.50
CA ASN A 39 9.31 30.65 9.58
C ASN A 39 10.07 29.49 8.91
N LEU A 40 11.30 29.73 8.42
CA LEU A 40 12.15 28.69 7.84
C LEU A 40 12.51 27.59 8.84
N LYS A 41 12.79 27.93 10.11
CA LYS A 41 13.02 26.93 11.16
C LYS A 41 11.77 26.10 11.45
N ALA A 42 10.59 26.72 11.45
CA ALA A 42 9.32 26.02 11.66
C ALA A 42 9.02 25.05 10.50
N GLU A 43 9.23 25.47 9.26
CA GLU A 43 9.12 24.60 8.08
C GLU A 43 10.14 23.46 8.10
N LEU A 44 11.39 23.73 8.48
CA LEU A 44 12.44 22.71 8.63
C LEU A 44 12.06 21.68 9.70
N LYS A 45 11.45 22.10 10.81
CA LYS A 45 10.99 21.20 11.86
C LYS A 45 9.84 20.32 11.37
N LYS A 46 8.85 20.93 10.70
CA LYS A 46 7.70 20.20 10.13
C LYS A 46 8.13 19.18 9.07
N THR A 47 9.02 19.56 8.17
CA THR A 47 9.56 18.65 7.15
C THR A 47 10.36 17.50 7.76
N LYS A 48 11.14 17.74 8.82
CA LYS A 48 11.82 16.66 9.56
C LYS A 48 10.84 15.69 10.22
N GLU A 49 9.77 16.20 10.82
CA GLU A 49 8.72 15.37 11.43
C GLU A 49 7.99 14.53 10.36
N ASP A 50 7.68 15.11 9.22
CA ASP A 50 7.02 14.42 8.12
C ASP A 50 7.94 13.38 7.45
N LEU A 51 9.23 13.70 7.28
CA LEU A 51 10.24 12.75 6.82
C LEU A 51 10.34 11.55 7.78
N CYS A 52 10.30 11.80 9.09
CA CYS A 52 10.33 10.74 10.11
C CYS A 52 9.10 9.83 10.00
N LYS A 53 7.90 10.41 9.90
CA LYS A 53 6.64 9.65 9.71
C LYS A 53 6.67 8.82 8.42
N GLN A 54 7.16 9.40 7.32
CA GLN A 54 7.30 8.69 6.04
C GLN A 54 8.30 7.53 6.15
N LYS A 55 9.45 7.74 6.80
CA LYS A 55 10.46 6.70 7.01
C LYS A 55 9.91 5.52 7.82
N VAL A 56 9.13 5.80 8.86
CA VAL A 56 8.44 4.76 9.64
C VAL A 56 7.43 4.01 8.78
N LYS A 57 6.63 4.71 7.97
CA LYS A 57 5.65 4.08 7.06
C LYS A 57 6.33 3.17 6.04
N VAL A 58 7.42 3.64 5.42
CA VAL A 58 8.21 2.84 4.47
C VAL A 58 8.73 1.58 5.16
N ASN A 59 9.31 1.68 6.35
CA ASN A 59 9.83 0.53 7.08
C ASN A 59 8.74 -0.50 7.45
N ILE A 60 7.54 -0.04 7.80
CA ILE A 60 6.41 -0.94 8.05
C ILE A 60 5.99 -1.65 6.76
N LEU A 61 5.93 -0.92 5.65
CA LEU A 61 5.55 -1.47 4.35
C LEU A 61 6.58 -2.47 3.82
N THR A 62 7.88 -2.18 3.96
CA THR A 62 8.95 -3.11 3.54
C THR A 62 8.90 -4.41 4.34
N LYS A 63 8.75 -4.33 5.67
CA LYS A 63 8.57 -5.53 6.51
C LYS A 63 7.33 -6.34 6.13
N LYS A 64 6.20 -5.67 5.85
CA LYS A 64 4.98 -6.36 5.37
C LYS A 64 5.22 -7.05 4.03
N LEU A 65 5.93 -6.40 3.11
CA LEU A 65 6.25 -6.95 1.80
C LEU A 65 7.15 -8.19 1.91
N GLU A 66 8.17 -8.15 2.77
CA GLU A 66 9.03 -9.31 3.05
C GLU A 66 8.24 -10.49 3.62
N LEU A 67 7.32 -10.24 4.57
CA LEU A 67 6.45 -11.27 5.12
C LEU A 67 5.52 -11.88 4.05
N LEU A 68 4.98 -11.05 3.15
CA LEU A 68 4.13 -11.52 2.05
C LEU A 68 4.94 -12.35 1.04
N LYS A 69 6.14 -11.91 0.65
CA LYS A 69 7.05 -12.68 -0.21
C LYS A 69 7.41 -14.02 0.40
N ALA A 70 7.68 -14.07 1.71
CA ALA A 70 7.96 -15.31 2.41
C ALA A 70 6.75 -16.27 2.41
N LYS A 71 5.52 -15.73 2.57
CA LYS A 71 4.28 -16.53 2.46
C LYS A 71 4.04 -17.03 1.04
N GLU A 72 4.26 -16.20 0.04
CA GLU A 72 4.13 -16.54 -1.37
C GLU A 72 5.10 -17.67 -1.76
N ASN A 73 6.37 -17.59 -1.34
CA ASN A 73 7.36 -18.64 -1.57
C ASN A 73 6.97 -19.99 -0.93
N LYS A 74 6.35 -19.96 0.26
CA LYS A 74 5.83 -21.18 0.89
C LYS A 74 4.63 -21.73 0.11
N HIS A 75 3.70 -20.86 -0.28
CA HIS A 75 2.52 -21.24 -1.04
C HIS A 75 2.89 -21.84 -2.41
N SER A 76 3.81 -21.22 -3.14
CA SER A 76 4.27 -21.71 -4.45
C SER A 76 4.92 -23.09 -4.36
N LYS A 77 5.71 -23.35 -3.31
CA LYS A 77 6.30 -24.68 -3.03
C LYS A 77 5.22 -25.74 -2.75
N ILE A 78 4.19 -25.39 -1.99
CA ILE A 78 3.05 -26.28 -1.70
C ILE A 78 2.27 -26.57 -2.98
N VAL A 79 1.92 -25.53 -3.75
CA VAL A 79 1.20 -25.65 -5.03
C VAL A 79 1.95 -26.57 -5.99
N ARG A 80 3.27 -26.36 -6.16
CA ARG A 80 4.10 -27.20 -7.02
C ARG A 80 4.09 -28.68 -6.58
N THR A 81 4.26 -28.92 -5.28
CA THR A 81 4.23 -30.29 -4.72
C THR A 81 2.87 -30.97 -4.93
N LEU A 82 1.77 -30.21 -4.86
CA LEU A 82 0.43 -30.74 -5.10
C LEU A 82 0.22 -31.08 -6.57
N HIS A 83 0.69 -30.25 -7.51
CA HIS A 83 0.58 -30.54 -8.94
C HIS A 83 1.35 -31.78 -9.39
N ASP A 84 2.43 -32.15 -8.70
CA ASP A 84 3.19 -33.37 -9.02
C ASP A 84 2.44 -34.67 -8.64
N LYS A 85 1.50 -34.59 -7.68
CA LYS A 85 0.82 -35.76 -7.10
C LYS A 85 -0.68 -35.82 -7.34
N TYR A 86 -1.29 -34.67 -7.61
CA TYR A 86 -2.73 -34.50 -7.71
C TYR A 86 -3.09 -33.84 -9.02
N THR A 87 -4.29 -34.16 -9.50
CA THR A 87 -4.84 -33.47 -10.66
C THR A 87 -5.19 -32.02 -10.31
N PRO A 88 -5.30 -31.11 -11.30
CA PRO A 88 -5.56 -29.69 -11.04
C PRO A 88 -6.80 -29.43 -10.19
N ALA A 89 -7.91 -30.16 -10.38
CA ALA A 89 -9.10 -30.02 -9.55
C ALA A 89 -8.89 -30.53 -8.12
N GLN A 90 -8.15 -31.64 -7.95
CA GLN A 90 -7.81 -32.17 -6.64
C GLN A 90 -6.93 -31.19 -5.85
N ALA A 91 -5.92 -30.59 -6.48
CA ALA A 91 -5.07 -29.57 -5.87
C ALA A 91 -5.87 -28.31 -5.47
N LYS A 92 -6.79 -27.86 -6.33
CA LYS A 92 -7.71 -26.73 -6.05
C LYS A 92 -8.67 -27.01 -4.90
N ARG A 93 -8.96 -28.26 -4.57
CA ARG A 93 -9.82 -28.62 -3.43
C ARG A 93 -9.04 -28.72 -2.12
N VAL A 94 -7.70 -28.89 -2.18
CA VAL A 94 -6.81 -28.94 -1.02
C VAL A 94 -6.33 -27.55 -0.59
N LEU A 95 -6.05 -26.64 -1.53
CA LEU A 95 -5.43 -25.34 -1.25
C LEU A 95 -6.32 -24.33 -0.49
N PRO A 96 -7.62 -24.15 -0.83
CA PRO A 96 -8.52 -23.25 -0.13
C PRO A 96 -9.51 -24.02 0.78
N PRO A 97 -9.51 -23.79 2.10
CA PRO A 97 -10.41 -24.49 3.02
C PRO A 97 -11.91 -24.17 2.79
N ASN A 98 -12.22 -23.08 2.09
CA ASN A 98 -13.60 -22.61 1.89
C ASN A 98 -14.19 -22.96 0.52
N GLN A 99 -13.42 -23.56 -0.39
CA GLN A 99 -13.92 -23.88 -1.73
C GLN A 99 -14.65 -25.23 -1.73
N LYS A 100 -15.97 -25.19 -1.50
CA LYS A 100 -16.83 -26.39 -1.42
C LYS A 100 -17.05 -27.06 -2.78
N TRP A 101 -16.97 -26.30 -3.87
CA TRP A 101 -17.30 -26.75 -5.21
C TRP A 101 -16.12 -26.57 -6.15
N VAL A 102 -15.71 -27.67 -6.79
CA VAL A 102 -14.67 -27.71 -7.81
C VAL A 102 -15.21 -28.50 -8.99
N HIS A 103 -15.08 -27.93 -10.19
CA HIS A 103 -15.41 -28.62 -11.43
C HIS A 103 -14.29 -29.61 -11.76
N TYR A 104 -14.67 -30.86 -12.09
CA TYR A 104 -13.73 -31.91 -12.46
C TYR A 104 -13.72 -32.06 -13.98
N SER A 105 -12.54 -31.93 -14.58
CA SER A 105 -12.32 -32.21 -15.99
C SER A 105 -12.15 -33.72 -16.22
N LYS A 106 -12.08 -34.14 -17.49
CA LYS A 106 -11.82 -35.55 -17.85
C LYS A 106 -10.50 -36.07 -17.25
N GLU A 107 -9.47 -35.23 -17.21
CA GLU A 107 -8.16 -35.54 -16.62
C GLU A 107 -8.24 -35.81 -15.11
N ASP A 108 -9.16 -35.14 -14.42
CA ASP A 108 -9.37 -35.35 -12.99
C ASP A 108 -10.20 -36.62 -12.69
N ILE A 109 -11.00 -37.06 -13.67
CA ILE A 109 -11.92 -38.20 -13.52
C ILE A 109 -11.26 -39.53 -13.89
N ALA A 110 -10.34 -39.54 -14.86
CA ALA A 110 -9.70 -40.77 -15.32
C ALA A 110 -8.99 -41.53 -14.17
N PRO A 111 -8.19 -40.88 -13.29
CA PRO A 111 -7.57 -41.57 -12.15
C PRO A 111 -8.61 -42.13 -11.17
N ALA A 112 -9.72 -41.41 -10.94
CA ALA A 112 -10.81 -41.87 -10.09
C ALA A 112 -11.50 -43.13 -10.65
N LEU A 113 -11.67 -43.21 -11.97
CA LEU A 113 -12.20 -44.39 -12.65
C LEU A 113 -11.26 -45.58 -12.58
N ILE A 114 -9.95 -45.37 -12.76
CA ILE A 114 -8.92 -46.42 -12.64
C ILE A 114 -8.93 -47.03 -11.23
N ILE A 115 -8.89 -46.19 -10.19
CA ILE A 115 -8.92 -46.66 -8.80
C ILE A 115 -10.21 -47.46 -8.54
N ARG A 116 -11.35 -46.97 -9.05
CA ARG A 116 -12.63 -47.65 -8.93
C ARG A 116 -12.67 -49.00 -9.63
N SER A 117 -12.11 -49.11 -10.85
CA SER A 117 -12.10 -50.37 -11.59
C SER A 117 -11.19 -51.41 -10.95
N MET A 118 -10.11 -50.97 -10.28
CA MET A 118 -9.23 -51.86 -9.53
C MET A 118 -9.83 -52.32 -8.20
N SER A 119 -10.46 -51.41 -7.45
CA SER A 119 -11.15 -51.77 -6.20
C SER A 119 -12.18 -50.72 -5.80
N ARG A 120 -13.45 -51.12 -5.81
CA ARG A 120 -14.55 -50.29 -5.34
C ARG A 120 -14.42 -49.92 -3.85
N ARG A 121 -14.00 -50.87 -3.00
CA ARG A 121 -13.80 -50.62 -1.56
C ARG A 121 -12.67 -49.61 -1.31
N ALA A 122 -11.58 -49.69 -2.06
CA ALA A 122 -10.48 -48.72 -1.94
C ALA A 122 -10.91 -47.32 -2.38
N PHE A 123 -11.69 -47.21 -3.47
CA PHE A 123 -12.25 -45.94 -3.93
C PHE A 123 -13.20 -45.30 -2.89
N GLU A 124 -14.10 -46.08 -2.32
CA GLU A 124 -15.02 -45.63 -1.26
C GLU A 124 -14.25 -45.22 0.00
N TYR A 125 -13.23 -45.98 0.39
CA TYR A 125 -12.37 -45.66 1.54
C TYR A 125 -11.64 -44.33 1.36
N LEU A 126 -11.02 -44.10 0.20
CA LEU A 126 -10.35 -42.84 -0.12
C LEU A 126 -11.31 -41.64 -0.05
N ASN A 127 -12.52 -41.77 -0.57
CA ASN A 127 -13.50 -40.67 -0.62
C ASN A 127 -14.16 -40.36 0.72
N ILE A 128 -14.45 -41.38 1.54
CA ILE A 128 -15.22 -41.24 2.79
C ILE A 128 -14.28 -40.96 3.97
N TYR A 129 -13.19 -41.70 4.08
CA TYR A 129 -12.36 -41.71 5.28
C TYR A 129 -11.14 -40.80 5.18
N LEU A 130 -10.58 -40.65 3.98
CA LEU A 130 -9.41 -39.80 3.75
C LEU A 130 -9.77 -38.41 3.21
N ASN A 131 -11.07 -38.12 3.03
CA ASN A 131 -11.56 -36.92 2.36
C ASN A 131 -10.83 -36.65 1.03
N HIS A 132 -10.38 -37.70 0.33
CA HIS A 132 -9.69 -37.51 -0.94
C HIS A 132 -10.62 -36.78 -1.90
N THR A 133 -10.03 -35.82 -2.58
CA THR A 133 -10.70 -34.82 -3.38
C THR A 133 -11.16 -35.37 -4.73
N ASN A 134 -11.59 -36.63 -4.81
CA ASN A 134 -12.05 -37.20 -6.08
C ASN A 134 -13.46 -36.72 -6.42
N ALA A 135 -13.79 -36.79 -7.72
CA ALA A 135 -15.12 -36.52 -8.23
C ALA A 135 -16.16 -37.43 -7.56
N LYS A 136 -17.29 -36.85 -7.12
CA LYS A 136 -18.41 -37.62 -6.55
C LYS A 136 -19.02 -38.58 -7.57
N HIS A 137 -19.69 -39.60 -7.06
CA HIS A 137 -20.30 -40.71 -7.82
C HIS A 137 -21.26 -40.30 -8.95
N SER A 138 -21.91 -39.14 -8.86
CA SER A 138 -22.84 -38.64 -9.87
C SER A 138 -22.10 -38.19 -11.14
N ASN A 139 -21.08 -37.34 -11.01
CA ASN A 139 -20.36 -36.77 -12.16
C ASN A 139 -19.51 -37.80 -12.91
N SER A 140 -18.98 -38.82 -12.21
CA SER A 140 -18.15 -39.86 -12.84
C SER A 140 -18.94 -40.83 -13.71
N ARG A 141 -20.21 -41.12 -13.39
CA ARG A 141 -21.08 -41.97 -14.22
C ARG A 141 -21.54 -41.26 -15.48
N GLU A 142 -21.98 -40.00 -15.35
CA GLU A 142 -22.44 -39.18 -16.47
C GLU A 142 -21.36 -38.98 -17.53
N ILE A 143 -20.11 -38.82 -17.09
CA ILE A 143 -18.96 -38.66 -17.99
C ILE A 143 -18.46 -40.02 -18.50
N ALA A 144 -18.52 -41.09 -17.70
CA ALA A 144 -18.22 -42.44 -18.19
C ALA A 144 -19.22 -42.93 -19.25
N SER A 145 -20.48 -42.49 -19.24
CA SER A 145 -21.45 -42.79 -20.30
C SER A 145 -21.23 -42.01 -21.60
N THR A 146 -20.26 -41.09 -21.64
CA THR A 146 -19.86 -40.38 -22.88
C THR A 146 -18.69 -41.05 -23.62
N PHE A 147 -18.22 -42.19 -23.12
CA PHE A 147 -17.23 -43.08 -23.74
C PHE A 147 -17.88 -44.44 -24.05
#